data_AF-A0A919Y3S4-F1
#
_entry.id   AF-A0A919Y3S4-F1
#
_cell.length_a   1.000
_cell.length_b   1.000
_cell.length_c   1.000
_cell.angle_alpha   90.00
_cell.angle_beta   90.00
_cell.angle_gamma   90.00
#
_symmetry.space_group_name_H-M   'P 1'
#
loop_
_entity.id
_entity.type
_entity.pdbx_description
1 polymer ?
#
loop_
_entity_poly.entity_id
_entity_poly.type
_entity_poly.pdbx_seq_one_letter_code
_entity_poly.pdbx_strand_id
1 'polypeptide(L)'
;MAIIVQKGIKITGAGAHVAIIVQKGIKITGAGAHAAIIVQKGIKITDLGARAAIIVQKGIKITGVGARAAIIVQKGIKITGVGAHVAIIVQKCV
;
A
#
# COMPACT_ATOMS: atom_id res chain seq x y z
N MET A 1 14.33 0.02 6.32
CA MET A 1 13.92 1.16 7.18
C MET A 1 12.46 0.99 7.60
N ALA A 2 12.09 1.41 8.81
CA ALA A 2 10.71 1.41 9.28
C ALA A 2 10.21 2.85 9.49
N ILE A 3 8.95 3.13 9.15
CA ILE A 3 8.28 4.42 9.31
C ILE A 3 6.97 4.18 10.06
N ILE A 4 6.80 4.83 11.20
CA ILE A 4 5.60 4.70 12.04
C ILE A 4 5.02 6.09 12.27
N VAL A 5 3.76 6.30 11.87
CA VAL A 5 3.11 7.61 11.97
C VAL A 5 1.65 7.48 12.40
N GLN A 6 1.21 8.32 13.32
CA GLN A 6 -0.19 8.33 13.74
C GLN A 6 -1.10 9.03 12.71
N LYS A 7 -0.67 10.15 12.12
CA LYS A 7 -1.52 10.94 11.24
C LYS A 7 -0.71 11.59 10.12
N GLY A 8 -1.12 11.32 8.87
CA GLY A 8 -0.74 12.06 7.69
C GLY A 8 0.76 11.98 7.36
N ILE A 9 1.13 11.16 6.39
CA ILE A 9 2.50 11.17 5.86
C ILE A 9 2.52 11.12 4.34
N LYS A 10 3.46 11.85 3.75
CA LYS A 10 3.82 11.76 2.33
C LYS A 10 5.22 11.18 2.22
N ILE A 11 5.37 10.11 1.44
CA ILE A 11 6.66 9.46 1.15
C ILE A 11 6.91 9.52 -0.34
N THR A 12 8.08 9.98 -0.73
CA THR A 12 8.54 10.04 -2.12
C THR A 12 9.85 9.29 -2.24
N GLY A 13 9.89 8.24 -3.06
CA GLY A 13 11.08 7.43 -3.28
C GLY A 13 11.47 6.63 -2.02
N ALA A 14 10.64 5.66 -1.63
CA ALA A 14 11.04 4.76 -0.57
C ALA A 14 12.22 3.89 -1.04
N GLY A 15 13.27 3.75 -0.21
CA GLY A 15 14.42 2.91 -0.52
C GLY A 15 14.07 1.45 -0.79
N ALA A 16 15.06 0.64 -1.18
CA ALA A 16 14.87 -0.74 -1.65
C ALA A 16 14.02 -1.63 -0.72
N HIS A 17 14.11 -1.43 0.60
CA HIS A 17 13.35 -2.17 1.61
C HIS A 17 12.74 -1.23 2.65
N VAL A 18 11.41 -1.13 2.66
CA VAL A 18 10.67 -0.25 3.59
C VAL A 18 9.50 -0.99 4.28
N ALA A 19 9.32 -0.72 5.57
CA ALA A 19 8.13 -1.06 6.32
C ALA A 19 7.43 0.22 6.78
N ILE A 20 6.13 0.34 6.55
CA ILE A 20 5.35 1.56 6.83
C ILE A 20 4.09 1.20 7.61
N ILE A 21 3.90 1.81 8.77
CA ILE A 21 2.72 1.63 9.62
C ILE A 21 2.09 3.01 9.86
N VAL A 22 0.84 3.19 9.43
CA VAL A 22 0.12 4.46 9.57
C VAL A 22 -1.29 4.27 10.09
N GLN A 23 -1.68 4.98 11.14
CA GLN A 23 -3.08 4.93 11.59
C GLN A 23 -4.00 5.67 10.62
N LYS A 24 -3.67 6.92 10.25
CA LYS A 24 -4.55 7.73 9.39
C LYS A 24 -3.81 8.48 8.30
N GLY A 25 -4.08 8.13 7.05
CA GLY A 25 -3.74 8.91 5.87
C GLY A 25 -2.28 8.79 5.47
N ILE A 26 -2.04 8.16 4.32
CA ILE A 26 -0.71 8.09 3.72
C ILE A 26 -0.78 8.27 2.20
N LYS A 27 0.21 8.99 1.66
CA LYS A 27 0.45 9.09 0.22
C LYS A 27 1.88 8.63 -0.10
N ILE A 28 2.03 7.63 -0.96
CA ILE A 28 3.32 7.12 -1.43
C ILE A 28 3.42 7.37 -2.92
N THR A 29 4.55 7.91 -3.36
CA THR A 29 4.93 8.00 -4.77
C THR A 29 6.28 7.31 -4.96
N GLY A 30 6.30 6.22 -5.72
CA GLY A 30 7.48 5.38 -5.91
C GLY A 30 7.84 4.60 -4.65
N ALA A 31 7.20 3.44 -4.45
CA ALA A 31 7.66 2.49 -3.46
C ALA A 31 8.85 1.70 -4.03
N GLY A 32 9.91 1.53 -3.24
CA GLY A 32 11.09 0.75 -3.62
C GLY A 32 10.77 -0.72 -3.90
N ALA A 33 11.81 -1.49 -4.25
CA ALA A 33 11.68 -2.87 -4.72
C ALA A 33 10.87 -3.79 -3.76
N HIS A 34 10.97 -3.58 -2.46
CA HIS A 34 10.28 -4.33 -1.42
C HIS A 34 9.59 -3.40 -0.41
N ALA A 35 8.26 -3.48 -0.33
CA ALA A 35 7.46 -2.68 0.60
C ALA A 35 6.48 -3.51 1.43
N ALA A 36 6.44 -3.28 2.74
CA ALA A 36 5.37 -3.76 3.62
C ALA A 36 4.62 -2.56 4.19
N ILE A 37 3.31 -2.47 3.94
CA ILE A 37 2.51 -1.28 4.29
C ILE A 37 1.26 -1.71 5.06
N ILE A 38 1.08 -1.16 6.26
CA ILE A 38 -0.08 -1.41 7.12
C ILE A 38 -0.76 -0.07 7.42
N VAL A 39 -2.04 0.06 7.08
CA VAL A 39 -2.79 1.30 7.26
C VAL A 39 -4.17 1.06 7.82
N GLN A 40 -4.55 1.74 8.91
CA GLN A 40 -5.93 1.64 9.40
C GLN A 40 -6.89 2.43 8.51
N LYS A 41 -6.57 3.69 8.18
CA LYS A 41 -7.49 4.54 7.40
C LYS A 41 -6.79 5.36 6.32
N GLY A 42 -7.08 5.05 5.07
CA GLY A 42 -6.80 5.87 3.91
C GLY A 42 -5.35 5.78 3.44
N ILE A 43 -5.17 5.16 2.27
CA ILE A 43 -3.88 5.13 1.56
C ILE A 43 -4.05 5.43 0.08
N LYS A 44 -3.10 6.22 -0.45
CA LYS A 44 -2.91 6.42 -1.88
C LYS A 44 -1.49 6.05 -2.27
N ILE A 45 -1.34 5.14 -3.23
CA ILE A 45 -0.04 4.74 -3.79
C ILE A 45 -0.03 5.03 -5.28
N THR A 46 1.05 5.65 -5.73
CA THR A 46 1.43 5.72 -7.13
C THR A 46 2.75 4.97 -7.30
N ASP A 47 2.76 3.99 -8.20
CA ASP A 47 3.87 3.11 -8.52
C ASP A 47 4.38 2.30 -7.32
N LEU A 48 3.75 1.15 -7.12
CA LEU A 48 4.21 0.14 -6.19
C LEU A 48 5.34 -0.66 -6.84
N GLY A 49 6.47 -0.79 -6.15
CA GLY A 49 7.64 -1.51 -6.63
C GLY A 49 7.41 -3.00 -6.88
N ALA A 50 8.48 -3.70 -7.24
CA ALA A 50 8.44 -5.08 -7.73
C ALA A 50 7.75 -6.07 -6.77
N ARG A 51 7.96 -5.92 -5.45
CA ARG A 51 7.38 -6.80 -4.43
C ARG A 51 6.74 -6.00 -3.31
N ALA A 52 5.47 -6.27 -3.02
CA ALA A 52 4.76 -5.54 -1.98
C ALA A 52 3.72 -6.36 -1.22
N ALA A 53 3.57 -6.06 0.07
CA ALA A 53 2.50 -6.53 0.92
C ALA A 53 1.77 -5.33 1.52
N ILE A 54 0.46 -5.23 1.30
CA ILE A 54 -0.36 -4.10 1.74
C ILE A 54 -1.55 -4.63 2.52
N ILE A 55 -1.75 -4.11 3.73
CA ILE A 55 -2.90 -4.40 4.58
C ILE A 55 -3.60 -3.08 4.94
N VAL A 56 -4.88 -2.96 4.60
CA VAL A 56 -5.66 -1.75 4.85
C VAL A 56 -7.02 -2.07 5.44
N GLN A 57 -7.36 -1.45 6.58
CA GLN A 57 -8.72 -1.61 7.11
C GLN A 57 -9.72 -0.79 6.29
N LYS A 58 -9.45 0.50 6.04
CA LYS A 58 -10.41 1.37 5.34
C LYS A 58 -9.77 2.27 4.29
N GLY A 59 -10.11 2.04 3.03
CA GLY A 59 -9.90 2.94 1.91
C GLY A 59 -8.49 2.86 1.34
N ILE A 60 -8.38 2.26 0.16
CA ILE A 60 -7.14 2.25 -0.62
C ILE A 60 -7.37 2.70 -2.06
N LYS A 61 -6.42 3.47 -2.58
CA LYS A 61 -6.26 3.76 -4.00
C LYS A 61 -4.84 3.44 -4.44
N ILE A 62 -4.67 2.53 -5.40
CA ILE A 62 -3.36 2.26 -6.02
C ILE A 62 -3.43 2.54 -7.52
N THR A 63 -2.40 3.20 -8.03
CA THR A 63 -2.17 3.37 -9.46
C THR A 63 -0.79 2.83 -9.78
N GLY A 64 -0.71 1.77 -10.57
CA GLY A 64 0.53 1.06 -10.88
C GLY A 64 0.94 0.10 -9.77
N VAL A 65 0.75 -1.20 -10.01
CA VAL A 65 1.23 -2.28 -9.14
C VAL A 65 2.32 -3.06 -9.86
N GLY A 66 3.48 -3.25 -9.24
CA GLY A 66 4.57 -4.08 -9.77
C GLY A 66 4.25 -5.58 -9.85
N ALA A 67 5.27 -6.39 -10.13
CA ALA A 67 5.15 -7.78 -10.57
C ALA A 67 4.86 -8.84 -9.48
N ARG A 68 4.82 -8.48 -8.19
CA ARG A 68 4.46 -9.38 -7.08
C ARG A 68 3.83 -8.60 -5.94
N ALA A 69 2.51 -8.49 -5.90
CA ALA A 69 1.82 -7.78 -4.82
C ALA A 69 0.75 -8.64 -4.14
N ALA A 70 0.70 -8.54 -2.82
CA ALA A 70 -0.39 -9.05 -2.00
C ALA A 70 -1.10 -7.86 -1.34
N ILE A 71 -2.40 -7.70 -1.61
CA ILE A 71 -3.19 -6.56 -1.14
C ILE A 71 -4.41 -7.09 -0.39
N ILE A 72 -4.51 -6.79 0.90
CA ILE A 72 -5.63 -7.17 1.75
C ILE A 72 -6.35 -5.89 2.19
N VAL A 73 -7.64 -5.80 1.92
CA VAL A 73 -8.46 -4.63 2.24
C VAL A 73 -9.75 -5.06 2.90
N GLN A 74 -10.11 -4.46 4.04
CA GLN A 74 -11.42 -4.73 4.64
C GLN A 74 -12.53 -3.91 3.96
N LYS A 75 -12.30 -2.61 3.73
CA LYS A 75 -13.34 -1.74 3.14
C LYS A 75 -12.79 -0.72 2.15
N GLY A 76 -13.31 -0.74 0.93
CA GLY A 76 -13.10 0.29 -0.09
C GLY A 76 -11.74 0.20 -0.78
N ILE A 77 -11.76 -0.23 -2.04
CA ILE A 77 -10.59 -0.46 -2.87
C ILE A 77 -10.78 0.14 -4.25
N LYS A 78 -9.74 0.79 -4.78
CA LYS A 78 -9.62 1.17 -6.19
C LYS A 78 -8.20 0.91 -6.66
N ILE A 79 -8.05 0.04 -7.65
CA ILE A 79 -6.75 -0.29 -8.24
C ILE A 79 -6.82 -0.09 -9.74
N THR A 80 -5.79 0.55 -10.30
CA THR A 80 -5.63 0.76 -11.75
C THR A 80 -4.21 0.45 -12.16
N GLY A 81 -4.03 -0.36 -13.22
CA GLY A 81 -2.71 -0.80 -13.68
C GLY A 81 -2.10 -1.84 -12.75
N VAL A 82 -2.23 -3.11 -13.11
CA VAL A 82 -1.81 -4.25 -12.30
C VAL A 82 -0.75 -5.03 -13.07
N GLY A 83 0.41 -5.25 -12.47
CA GLY A 83 1.47 -6.07 -13.03
C GLY A 83 1.17 -7.57 -12.91
N ALA A 84 2.16 -8.39 -13.26
CA ALA A 84 2.07 -9.84 -13.11
C ALA A 84 1.91 -10.23 -11.62
N HIS A 85 1.34 -11.42 -11.35
CA HIS A 85 1.26 -12.04 -10.02
C HIS A 85 0.79 -11.11 -8.87
N VAL A 86 -0.39 -10.51 -9.04
CA VAL A 86 -1.03 -9.70 -7.99
C VAL A 86 -2.23 -10.45 -7.40
N ALA A 87 -2.21 -10.61 -6.08
CA ALA A 87 -3.31 -11.15 -5.31
C ALA A 87 -4.00 -10.02 -4.55
N ILE A 88 -5.32 -9.90 -4.72
CA ILE A 88 -6.16 -8.91 -4.05
C ILE A 88 -7.25 -9.64 -3.27
N ILE A 89 -7.30 -9.42 -1.97
CA ILE A 89 -8.31 -9.97 -1.07
C ILE A 89 -9.10 -8.81 -0.49
N VAL A 90 -10.43 -8.84 -0.68
CA VAL A 90 -11.34 -7.86 -0.09
C VAL A 90 -12.24 -8.56 0.93
N GLN A 91 -12.02 -8.33 2.21
CA GLN A 91 -12.83 -8.89 3.30
C GLN A 91 -13.90 -7.90 3.75
N LYS A 92 -15.15 -8.14 3.38
CA LYS A 92 -16.25 -7.38 4.00
C LYS A 92 -16.38 -7.80 5.46
N CYS A 93 -16.15 -6.87 6.40
CA CYS A 93 -16.60 -7.06 7.77
C CYS A 93 -18.13 -7.08 7.77
N VAL A 94 -18.70 -8.22 8.17
CA VAL A 94 -20.12 -8.41 8.48
C VAL A 94 -20.40 -7.79 9.84
#